data_AF-A0A328P128-F1
#
_entry.id   AF-A0A328P128-F1
#
_cell.length_a   1.000
_cell.length_b   1.000
_cell.length_c   1.000
_cell.angle_alpha   90.00
_cell.angle_beta   90.00
_cell.angle_gamma   90.00
#
_symmetry.space_group_name_H-M   'P 1'
#
loop_
_entity.id
_entity.type
_entity.pdbx_description
1 polymer ?
#
loop_
_entity_poly.entity_id
_entity_poly.type
_entity_poly.pdbx_seq_one_letter_code
_entity_poly.pdbx_strand_id
1 'polypeptide(L)'
;MTNDRDYHLGEVSERHEGAGPATISTGKGDHGGVSYGTYQLSTSTGTINEYLKVSAYKNEFRGLTPDTPTFNEKWRKLGNDDPDFGRDQTQFIKSTHYDVQARRLKDAGVDLTDRGPAVQEALFSTSVQYRGLTKGIFERGLEAAFGEQYDLAKLSDKDIVVAIQDYKIEHNDIYFRSSSTKVRESVLGRATIEKDELIALAEGRDLPGAHHRRTEHHSNLNASALLRVGSEGASVIELQNKLANVGYPLNVDGSFGPATKAAVESFQRDHQLTPDGVAGPATRRVLAEQVQSQDAQQPSQAPTRLDDPAHPDQPLFQQAREQVYRLDQQLGRTPDQMSDNIASALAVSARANGLERIDQITLSDDGSRLWATQRPAGQLDALFAKHADVPTSAVNTPMEQSASLWWQTIQQLQSQQDQTPAKQQEPVQQQAIQQGQAAIPVMAR
;
A
#
# COMPACT_ATOMS: atom_id res chain seq x y z
N MET A 1 -10.23 19.55 36.16
CA MET A 1 -8.84 19.88 35.77
C MET A 1 -8.74 19.48 34.31
N THR A 2 -8.91 20.45 33.42
CA THR A 2 -9.06 20.24 31.97
C THR A 2 -7.71 19.84 31.38
N ASN A 3 -7.70 18.72 30.67
CA ASN A 3 -6.54 18.18 29.99
C ASN A 3 -6.21 19.12 28.82
N ASP A 4 -5.11 19.85 28.94
CA ASP A 4 -4.62 20.81 27.95
C ASP A 4 -4.05 20.00 26.76
N ARG A 5 -4.92 19.60 25.83
CA ARG A 5 -4.48 19.01 24.54
C ARG A 5 -3.87 20.13 23.71
N ASP A 6 -2.59 19.97 23.34
CA ASP A 6 -1.88 20.80 22.34
C ASP A 6 -2.38 20.49 20.92
N TYR A 7 -3.69 20.64 20.72
CA TYR A 7 -4.38 20.41 19.45
C TYR A 7 -4.20 21.64 18.54
N HIS A 8 -3.79 21.41 17.29
CA HIS A 8 -3.70 22.46 16.27
C HIS A 8 -4.60 22.17 15.08
N LEU A 9 -5.18 23.22 14.52
CA LEU A 9 -6.04 23.12 13.34
C LEU A 9 -5.25 22.59 12.14
N GLY A 10 -5.81 21.59 11.45
CA GLY A 10 -5.22 20.91 10.31
C GLY A 10 -4.62 19.55 10.67
N GLU A 11 -4.57 19.16 11.95
CA GLU A 11 -3.95 17.90 12.40
C GLU A 11 -4.61 16.67 11.75
N VAL A 12 -5.94 16.67 11.57
CA VAL A 12 -6.64 15.56 10.91
C VAL A 12 -6.27 15.52 9.44
N SER A 13 -6.25 16.68 8.77
CA SER A 13 -5.88 16.76 7.35
C SER A 13 -4.42 16.35 7.10
N GLU A 14 -3.49 16.78 7.95
CA GLU A 14 -2.06 16.43 7.88
C GLU A 14 -1.82 14.92 7.91
N ARG A 15 -2.64 14.16 8.64
CA ARG A 15 -2.56 12.69 8.68
C ARG A 15 -2.93 12.03 7.35
N HIS A 16 -3.73 12.72 6.54
CA HIS A 16 -4.18 12.25 5.21
C HIS A 16 -3.34 12.79 4.06
N GLU A 17 -2.62 13.89 4.27
CA GLU A 17 -1.63 14.38 3.33
C GLU A 17 -0.35 13.53 3.47
N GLY A 18 -0.13 12.56 2.57
CA GLY A 18 0.96 11.58 2.64
C GLY A 18 2.40 12.16 2.54
N ALA A 19 2.54 13.48 2.63
CA ALA A 19 3.79 14.22 2.61
C ALA A 19 4.04 14.88 3.97
N GLY A 20 5.25 14.73 4.52
CA GLY A 20 5.66 15.49 5.69
C GLY A 20 6.18 16.89 5.33
N PRO A 21 6.45 17.75 6.33
CA PRO A 21 6.92 19.11 6.11
C PRO A 21 8.26 19.17 5.34
N ALA A 22 9.08 18.13 5.41
CA ALA A 22 10.34 17.99 4.69
C ALA A 22 10.21 17.39 3.27
N THR A 23 9.03 16.90 2.87
CA THR A 23 8.86 16.17 1.62
C THR A 23 9.17 17.05 0.41
N ILE A 24 9.87 16.49 -0.58
CA ILE A 24 10.13 17.12 -1.87
C ILE A 24 9.84 16.09 -2.96
N SER A 25 8.91 16.40 -3.85
CA SER A 25 8.53 15.55 -4.97
C SER A 25 9.02 16.18 -6.28
N THR A 26 9.96 15.51 -6.95
CA THR A 26 10.45 15.93 -8.27
C THR A 26 9.70 15.16 -9.35
N GLY A 27 8.87 15.82 -10.16
CA GLY A 27 8.24 15.18 -11.30
C GLY A 27 9.30 14.75 -12.32
N LYS A 28 9.61 13.46 -12.43
CA LYS A 28 10.48 12.94 -13.50
C LYS A 28 9.63 12.75 -14.76
N GLY A 29 9.79 13.61 -15.77
CA GLY A 29 9.34 13.36 -17.13
C GLY A 29 8.37 14.36 -17.76
N ASP A 30 7.77 15.29 -17.00
CA ASP A 30 6.83 16.29 -17.53
C ASP A 30 7.15 17.69 -17.03
N HIS A 31 6.64 18.72 -17.73
CA HIS A 31 6.81 20.17 -17.46
C HIS A 31 6.21 20.67 -16.10
N GLY A 32 5.99 19.78 -15.12
CA GLY A 32 5.20 20.01 -13.90
C GLY A 32 5.93 20.63 -12.70
N GLY A 33 7.25 20.77 -12.75
CA GLY A 33 8.06 21.35 -11.65
C GLY A 33 8.20 20.45 -10.41
N VAL A 34 8.79 21.02 -9.34
CA VAL A 34 8.97 20.40 -8.02
C VAL A 34 7.91 20.88 -7.02
N SER A 35 7.45 19.96 -6.16
CA SER A 35 6.49 20.22 -5.07
C SER A 35 7.11 19.99 -3.69
N TYR A 36 6.73 20.83 -2.73
CA TYR A 36 7.36 20.92 -1.40
C TYR A 36 6.38 20.81 -0.24
N GLY A 37 6.79 20.12 0.82
CA GLY A 37 6.13 20.09 2.11
C GLY A 37 4.82 19.31 2.14
N THR A 38 4.12 19.44 3.27
CA THR A 38 2.92 18.66 3.60
C THR A 38 1.83 18.82 2.56
N TYR A 39 1.67 20.04 2.05
CA TYR A 39 0.60 20.39 1.10
C TYR A 39 1.08 20.48 -0.35
N GLN A 40 2.27 19.93 -0.65
CA GLN A 40 2.84 19.86 -2.00
C GLN A 40 2.81 21.20 -2.76
N LEU A 41 3.39 22.23 -2.12
CA LEU A 41 3.54 23.58 -2.67
C LEU A 41 4.40 23.53 -3.93
N SER A 42 3.82 23.88 -5.08
CA SER A 42 4.42 23.64 -6.40
C SER A 42 5.12 24.87 -6.94
N THR A 43 6.26 24.63 -7.59
CA THR A 43 7.00 25.61 -8.38
C THR A 43 6.27 26.00 -9.66
N SER A 44 5.59 25.07 -10.33
CA SER A 44 4.90 25.34 -11.61
C SER A 44 3.64 26.19 -11.43
N THR A 45 2.90 25.99 -10.33
CA THR A 45 1.74 26.83 -9.98
C THR A 45 2.12 28.08 -9.20
N GLY A 46 3.39 28.18 -8.76
CA GLY A 46 3.91 29.32 -8.00
C GLY A 46 3.51 29.35 -6.52
N THR A 47 2.78 28.35 -6.01
CA THR A 47 2.30 28.34 -4.62
C THR A 47 3.43 28.30 -3.60
N ILE A 48 4.58 27.69 -3.95
CA ILE A 48 5.80 27.77 -3.12
C ILE A 48 6.30 29.22 -2.98
N ASN A 49 6.22 30.02 -4.04
CA ASN A 49 6.66 31.42 -4.00
C ASN A 49 5.67 32.29 -3.20
N GLU A 50 4.38 31.97 -3.23
CA GLU A 50 3.38 32.63 -2.41
C GLU A 50 3.60 32.34 -0.91
N TYR A 51 3.85 31.08 -0.58
CA TYR A 51 4.22 30.66 0.78
C TYR A 51 5.45 31.42 1.28
N LEU A 52 6.53 31.42 0.52
CA LEU A 52 7.79 32.08 0.91
C LEU A 52 7.66 33.61 1.10
N LYS A 53 6.65 34.27 0.52
CA LYS A 53 6.43 35.71 0.75
C LYS A 53 5.93 36.01 2.17
N VAL A 54 5.14 35.09 2.73
CA VAL A 54 4.42 35.30 4.00
C VAL A 54 4.93 34.42 5.14
N SER A 55 5.68 33.37 4.83
CA SER A 55 6.27 32.45 5.80
C SER A 55 7.13 33.17 6.84
N ALA A 56 7.07 32.70 8.09
CA ALA A 56 8.01 33.11 9.13
C ALA A 56 9.47 32.80 8.76
N TYR A 57 9.68 31.78 7.92
CA TYR A 57 10.98 31.29 7.47
C TYR A 57 11.48 31.95 6.18
N LYS A 58 10.79 32.98 5.66
CA LYS A 58 11.17 33.64 4.40
C LYS A 58 12.65 34.09 4.33
N ASN A 59 13.21 34.49 5.48
CA ASN A 59 14.59 34.95 5.56
C ASN A 59 15.60 33.78 5.44
N GLU A 60 15.22 32.59 5.87
CA GLU A 60 16.03 31.36 5.76
C GLU A 60 16.23 30.92 4.32
N PHE A 61 15.32 31.30 3.42
CA PHE A 61 15.36 31.01 1.99
C PHE A 61 15.81 32.19 1.13
N ARG A 62 16.24 33.30 1.74
CA ARG A 62 16.60 34.52 1.00
C ARG A 62 17.78 34.27 0.06
N GLY A 63 17.59 34.53 -1.22
CA GLY A 63 18.61 34.32 -2.25
C GLY A 63 18.73 32.86 -2.72
N LEU A 64 17.92 31.94 -2.19
CA LEU A 64 17.79 30.58 -2.69
C LEU A 64 16.63 30.50 -3.69
N THR A 65 16.83 29.71 -4.75
CA THR A 65 15.80 29.49 -5.77
C THR A 65 15.17 28.11 -5.56
N PRO A 66 13.84 27.99 -5.52
CA PRO A 66 13.17 26.68 -5.55
C PRO A 66 13.65 25.82 -6.73
N ASP A 67 13.57 24.50 -6.58
CA ASP A 67 14.13 23.51 -7.52
C ASP A 67 15.66 23.62 -7.72
N THR A 68 16.38 23.93 -6.65
CA THR A 68 17.85 23.86 -6.63
C THR A 68 18.34 22.99 -5.48
N PRO A 69 19.52 22.34 -5.61
CA PRO A 69 20.08 21.51 -4.53
C PRO A 69 20.16 22.25 -3.19
N THR A 70 20.61 23.51 -3.20
CA THR A 70 20.77 24.34 -1.99
C THR A 70 19.43 24.68 -1.33
N PHE A 71 18.39 24.96 -2.12
CA PHE A 71 17.05 25.18 -1.59
C PHE A 71 16.48 23.88 -1.00
N ASN A 72 16.65 22.76 -1.71
CA ASN A 72 16.13 21.45 -1.29
C ASN A 72 16.77 20.96 0.01
N GLU A 73 18.08 21.17 0.16
CA GLU A 73 18.79 20.87 1.40
C GLU A 73 18.25 21.69 2.57
N LYS A 74 18.11 23.01 2.39
CA LYS A 74 17.57 23.91 3.42
C LYS A 74 16.14 23.53 3.81
N TRP A 75 15.29 23.21 2.83
CA TRP A 75 13.90 22.79 3.05
C TRP A 75 13.83 21.51 3.87
N ARG A 76 14.57 20.46 3.48
CA ARG A 76 14.60 19.19 4.23
C ARG A 76 15.11 19.38 5.64
N LYS A 77 16.16 20.20 5.81
CA LYS A 77 16.71 20.52 7.12
C LYS A 77 15.65 21.13 8.04
N LEU A 78 14.98 22.19 7.60
CA LEU A 78 13.92 22.83 8.40
C LEU A 78 12.77 21.88 8.69
N GLY A 79 12.30 21.12 7.70
CA GLY A 79 11.19 20.18 7.90
C GLY A 79 11.50 18.98 8.78
N ASN A 80 12.77 18.60 8.93
CA ASN A 80 13.18 17.53 9.83
C ASN A 80 13.54 18.03 11.22
N ASP A 81 14.20 19.20 11.30
CA ASP A 81 14.83 19.69 12.53
C ASP A 81 13.89 20.64 13.32
N ASP A 82 12.94 21.31 12.67
CA ASP A 82 12.09 22.34 13.27
C ASP A 82 10.58 22.01 13.12
N PRO A 83 9.90 21.61 14.21
CA PRO A 83 8.48 21.29 14.17
C PRO A 83 7.59 22.50 13.84
N ASP A 84 8.04 23.74 14.10
CA ASP A 84 7.28 24.94 13.79
C ASP A 84 7.27 25.23 12.28
N PHE A 85 8.19 24.65 11.51
CA PHE A 85 8.19 24.77 10.05
C PHE A 85 6.96 24.09 9.42
N GLY A 86 6.53 22.95 9.96
CA GLY A 86 5.28 22.31 9.54
C GLY A 86 4.06 23.16 9.88
N ARG A 87 4.02 23.72 11.09
CA ARG A 87 2.94 24.62 11.54
C ARG A 87 2.83 25.87 10.68
N ASP A 88 3.95 26.44 10.25
CA ASP A 88 3.99 27.60 9.34
C ASP A 88 3.42 27.24 7.95
N GLN A 89 3.69 26.04 7.43
CA GLN A 89 3.05 25.55 6.20
C GLN A 89 1.52 25.41 6.37
N THR A 90 1.07 24.83 7.49
CA THR A 90 -0.36 24.70 7.82
C THR A 90 -1.04 26.05 7.98
N GLN A 91 -0.38 27.03 8.60
CA GLN A 91 -0.88 28.39 8.74
C GLN A 91 -1.04 29.09 7.38
N PHE A 92 -0.12 28.89 6.45
CA PHE A 92 -0.27 29.40 5.09
C PHE A 92 -1.51 28.82 4.40
N ILE A 93 -1.71 27.50 4.48
CA ILE A 93 -2.89 26.84 3.92
C ILE A 93 -4.17 27.31 4.59
N LYS A 94 -4.17 27.47 5.92
CA LYS A 94 -5.28 28.03 6.68
C LYS A 94 -5.70 29.40 6.12
N SER A 95 -4.74 30.31 5.94
CA SER A 95 -5.02 31.68 5.49
C SER A 95 -5.58 31.76 4.06
N THR A 96 -5.15 30.84 3.19
CA THR A 96 -5.47 30.85 1.75
C THR A 96 -6.68 30.00 1.39
N HIS A 97 -7.05 29.03 2.23
CA HIS A 97 -8.15 28.10 1.98
C HIS A 97 -9.21 28.19 3.06
N TYR A 98 -8.89 27.75 4.28
CA TYR A 98 -9.85 27.66 5.39
C TYR A 98 -10.48 29.01 5.72
N ASP A 99 -9.68 30.06 5.96
CA ASP A 99 -10.20 31.38 6.35
C ASP A 99 -11.09 32.00 5.27
N VAL A 100 -10.77 31.72 4.00
CA VAL A 100 -11.56 32.19 2.86
C VAL A 100 -12.92 31.46 2.82
N GLN A 101 -12.94 30.15 3.00
CA GLN A 101 -14.20 29.39 2.97
C GLN A 101 -15.05 29.63 4.23
N ALA A 102 -14.42 29.77 5.41
CA ALA A 102 -15.09 30.11 6.66
C ALA A 102 -15.86 31.44 6.54
N ARG A 103 -15.22 32.49 6.00
CA ARG A 103 -15.89 33.76 5.72
C ARG A 103 -17.06 33.61 4.75
N ARG A 104 -16.87 32.87 3.66
CA ARG A 104 -17.94 32.64 2.66
C ARG A 104 -19.15 31.90 3.22
N LEU A 105 -18.93 30.96 4.14
CA LEU A 105 -20.00 30.24 4.83
C LEU A 105 -20.74 31.16 5.81
N LYS A 106 -19.99 31.93 6.61
CA LYS A 106 -20.56 32.93 7.51
C LYS A 106 -21.41 33.97 6.78
N ASP A 107 -20.91 34.50 5.67
CA ASP A 107 -21.63 35.47 4.82
C ASP A 107 -22.92 34.87 4.22
N ALA A 108 -23.00 33.55 4.11
CA ALA A 108 -24.16 32.80 3.65
C ALA A 108 -25.10 32.33 4.77
N GLY A 109 -24.81 32.71 6.02
CA GLY A 109 -25.63 32.35 7.19
C GLY A 109 -25.24 31.02 7.87
N VAL A 110 -24.21 30.33 7.38
CA VAL A 110 -23.66 29.12 8.01
C VAL A 110 -22.42 29.52 8.83
N ASP A 111 -22.66 30.12 10.00
CA ASP A 111 -21.57 30.55 10.87
C ASP A 111 -21.03 29.40 11.72
N LEU A 112 -19.79 29.01 11.44
CA LEU A 112 -19.10 27.91 12.11
C LEU A 112 -17.96 28.40 13.01
N THR A 113 -17.76 29.71 13.19
CA THR A 113 -16.55 30.22 13.88
C THR A 113 -16.47 29.78 15.34
N ASP A 114 -17.60 29.54 15.98
CA ASP A 114 -17.69 29.20 17.41
C ASP A 114 -17.80 27.68 17.65
N ARG A 115 -17.66 26.87 16.59
CA ARG A 115 -17.76 25.41 16.67
C ARG A 115 -16.46 24.78 17.13
N GLY A 116 -16.58 23.59 17.75
CA GLY A 116 -15.46 22.86 18.28
C GLY A 116 -14.54 22.27 17.19
N PRO A 117 -13.42 21.65 17.63
CA PRO A 117 -12.30 21.30 16.76
C PRO A 117 -12.69 20.37 15.60
N ALA A 118 -13.66 19.47 15.81
CA ALA A 118 -14.12 18.55 14.77
C ALA A 118 -14.75 19.28 13.57
N VAL A 119 -15.57 20.30 13.82
CA VAL A 119 -16.16 21.10 12.73
C VAL A 119 -15.10 21.94 12.04
N GLN A 120 -14.14 22.47 12.81
CA GLN A 120 -13.03 23.25 12.23
C GLN A 120 -12.15 22.40 11.32
N GLU A 121 -11.81 21.16 11.71
CA GLU A 121 -11.10 20.20 10.85
C GLU A 121 -11.90 19.81 9.61
N ALA A 122 -13.20 19.55 9.76
CA ALA A 122 -14.07 19.23 8.63
C ALA A 122 -14.05 20.37 7.60
N LEU A 123 -14.14 21.62 8.07
CA LEU A 123 -14.05 22.80 7.22
C LEU A 123 -12.66 22.95 6.60
N PHE A 124 -11.60 22.74 7.39
CA PHE A 124 -10.22 22.85 6.90
C PHE A 124 -9.97 21.86 5.77
N SER A 125 -10.22 20.57 6.00
CA SER A 125 -10.04 19.52 5.00
C SER A 125 -10.86 19.78 3.75
N THR A 126 -12.13 20.12 3.93
CA THR A 126 -13.02 20.38 2.79
C THR A 126 -12.58 21.62 2.00
N SER A 127 -12.03 22.65 2.67
CA SER A 127 -11.49 23.85 2.02
C SER A 127 -10.27 23.57 1.16
N VAL A 128 -9.41 22.66 1.60
CA VAL A 128 -8.20 22.25 0.88
C VAL A 128 -8.55 21.38 -0.32
N GLN A 129 -9.40 20.38 -0.11
CA GLN A 129 -9.72 19.37 -1.11
C GLN A 129 -10.70 19.89 -2.19
N TYR A 130 -11.74 20.63 -1.78
CA TYR A 130 -12.84 21.01 -2.67
C TYR A 130 -12.86 22.50 -3.04
N ARG A 131 -12.06 23.33 -2.36
CA ARG A 131 -11.84 24.75 -2.66
C ARG A 131 -13.15 25.53 -2.85
N GLY A 132 -13.49 25.88 -4.10
CA GLY A 132 -14.70 26.65 -4.41
C GLY A 132 -16.01 25.91 -4.13
N LEU A 133 -15.99 24.57 -4.08
CA LEU A 133 -17.17 23.75 -3.83
C LEU A 133 -17.49 23.61 -2.33
N THR A 134 -16.56 24.00 -1.44
CA THR A 134 -16.69 23.84 0.02
C THR A 134 -17.97 24.43 0.56
N LYS A 135 -18.32 25.68 0.16
CA LYS A 135 -19.57 26.32 0.58
C LYS A 135 -20.79 25.45 0.25
N GLY A 136 -20.89 25.00 -1.00
CA GLY A 136 -22.03 24.20 -1.45
C GLY A 136 -22.07 22.80 -0.84
N ILE A 137 -20.92 22.21 -0.48
CA ILE A 137 -20.87 20.95 0.26
C ILE A 137 -21.46 21.12 1.66
N PHE A 138 -21.12 22.21 2.34
CA PHE A 138 -21.65 22.49 3.68
C PHE A 138 -23.14 22.78 3.67
N GLU A 139 -23.60 23.68 2.79
CA GLU A 139 -25.03 24.02 2.68
C GLU A 139 -25.86 22.79 2.31
N ARG A 140 -25.53 22.12 1.22
CA ARG A 140 -26.31 20.97 0.74
C ARG A 140 -26.19 19.75 1.65
N GLY A 141 -25.06 19.57 2.34
CA GLY A 141 -24.90 18.49 3.31
C GLY A 141 -25.81 18.68 4.52
N LEU A 142 -25.87 19.89 5.07
CA LEU A 142 -26.77 20.21 6.18
C LEU A 142 -28.24 20.15 5.75
N GLU A 143 -28.58 20.67 4.58
CA GLU A 143 -29.93 20.60 4.02
C GLU A 143 -30.37 19.15 3.74
N ALA A 144 -29.48 18.30 3.21
CA ALA A 144 -29.79 16.89 2.95
C ALA A 144 -30.05 16.12 4.26
N ALA A 145 -29.30 16.41 5.32
CA ALA A 145 -29.43 15.72 6.60
C ALA A 145 -30.59 16.23 7.47
N PHE A 146 -30.87 17.54 7.45
CA PHE A 146 -31.77 18.18 8.41
C PHE A 146 -32.92 18.99 7.76
N GLY A 147 -33.01 19.01 6.44
CA GLY A 147 -33.99 19.78 5.65
C GLY A 147 -33.59 21.25 5.49
N GLU A 148 -34.28 21.97 4.59
CA GLU A 148 -33.94 23.36 4.22
C GLU A 148 -34.06 24.39 5.35
N GLN A 149 -34.79 24.07 6.43
CA GLN A 149 -35.07 24.98 7.55
C GLN A 149 -34.38 24.54 8.85
N TYR A 150 -33.23 23.88 8.75
CA TYR A 150 -32.48 23.45 9.92
C TYR A 150 -32.04 24.64 10.79
N ASP A 151 -32.00 24.42 12.11
CA ASP A 151 -31.47 25.39 13.06
C ASP A 151 -30.05 24.98 13.44
N LEU A 152 -29.06 25.64 12.82
CA LEU A 152 -27.65 25.33 13.04
C LEU A 152 -27.30 25.33 14.53
N ALA A 153 -27.84 26.26 15.33
CA ALA A 153 -27.54 26.39 16.74
C ALA A 153 -27.96 25.16 17.58
N LYS A 154 -28.92 24.37 17.09
CA LYS A 154 -29.37 23.12 17.74
C LYS A 154 -28.56 21.89 17.37
N LEU A 155 -27.75 21.96 16.31
CA LEU A 155 -26.93 20.84 15.85
C LEU A 155 -25.67 20.72 16.70
N SER A 156 -25.33 19.49 17.09
CA SER A 156 -24.05 19.19 17.71
C SER A 156 -22.91 19.22 16.68
N ASP A 157 -21.66 19.32 17.15
CA ASP A 157 -20.50 19.23 16.26
C ASP A 157 -20.46 17.89 15.50
N LYS A 158 -20.89 16.80 16.15
CA LYS A 158 -21.00 15.49 15.52
C LYS A 158 -22.05 15.49 14.40
N ASP A 159 -23.20 16.11 14.62
CA ASP A 159 -24.27 16.19 13.60
C ASP A 159 -23.79 16.91 12.35
N ILE A 160 -23.10 18.05 12.53
CA ILE A 160 -22.52 18.84 11.44
C ILE A 160 -21.47 18.01 10.69
N VAL A 161 -20.51 17.42 11.41
CA VAL A 161 -19.45 16.57 10.83
C VAL A 161 -20.04 15.42 10.02
N VAL A 162 -20.99 14.68 10.60
CA VAL A 162 -21.61 13.53 9.94
C VAL A 162 -22.30 13.98 8.65
N ALA A 163 -23.11 15.04 8.71
CA ALA A 163 -23.81 15.57 7.54
C ALA A 163 -22.84 15.95 6.40
N ILE A 164 -21.73 16.63 6.72
CA ILE A 164 -20.75 17.05 5.71
C ILE A 164 -20.00 15.87 5.13
N GLN A 165 -19.55 14.94 5.97
CA GLN A 165 -18.77 13.80 5.52
C GLN A 165 -19.61 12.80 4.73
N ASP A 166 -20.86 12.54 5.14
CA ASP A 166 -21.78 11.71 4.36
C ASP A 166 -22.08 12.33 3.00
N TYR A 167 -22.33 13.64 2.96
CA TYR A 167 -22.53 14.33 1.70
C TYR A 167 -21.32 14.21 0.76
N LYS A 168 -20.08 14.33 1.28
CA LYS A 168 -18.84 14.11 0.53
C LYS A 168 -18.73 12.68 -0.01
N ILE A 169 -19.04 11.68 0.82
CA ILE A 169 -18.97 10.25 0.49
C ILE A 169 -19.98 9.92 -0.61
N GLU A 170 -21.25 10.29 -0.43
CA GLU A 170 -22.33 10.01 -1.37
C GLU A 170 -22.14 10.70 -2.72
N HIS A 171 -21.54 11.89 -2.73
CA HIS A 171 -21.34 12.70 -3.94
C HIS A 171 -19.93 12.59 -4.51
N ASN A 172 -19.10 11.66 -4.01
CA ASN A 172 -17.73 11.46 -4.46
C ASN A 172 -17.64 11.26 -5.98
N ASP A 173 -18.49 10.39 -6.54
CA ASP A 173 -18.51 10.12 -7.97
C ASP A 173 -18.93 11.33 -8.82
N ILE A 174 -19.68 12.27 -8.24
CA ILE A 174 -20.09 13.51 -8.91
C ILE A 174 -18.93 14.51 -8.91
N TYR A 175 -18.30 14.72 -7.76
CA TYR A 175 -17.20 15.69 -7.63
C TYR A 175 -15.94 15.28 -8.38
N PHE A 176 -15.68 13.97 -8.46
CA PHE A 176 -14.52 13.42 -9.11
C PHE A 176 -14.88 12.67 -10.40
N ARG A 177 -16.01 13.00 -11.04
CA ARG A 177 -16.51 12.33 -12.27
C ARG A 177 -15.50 12.30 -13.43
N SER A 178 -14.58 13.26 -13.47
CA SER A 178 -13.51 13.35 -14.48
C SER A 178 -12.23 12.63 -14.06
N SER A 179 -12.15 12.15 -12.83
CA SER A 179 -11.02 11.39 -12.30
C SER A 179 -11.20 9.90 -12.59
N SER A 180 -10.10 9.15 -12.60
CA SER A 180 -10.15 7.69 -12.74
C SER A 180 -10.86 7.04 -11.55
N THR A 181 -11.38 5.83 -11.75
CA THR A 181 -12.01 5.03 -10.68
C THR A 181 -11.08 4.88 -9.47
N LYS A 182 -9.79 4.61 -9.69
CA LYS A 182 -8.77 4.54 -8.63
C LYS A 182 -8.66 5.82 -7.79
N VAL A 183 -8.70 7.00 -8.43
CA VAL A 183 -8.67 8.29 -7.71
C VAL A 183 -9.96 8.49 -6.92
N ARG A 184 -11.12 8.15 -7.51
CA ARG A 184 -12.41 8.24 -6.82
C ARG A 184 -12.48 7.33 -5.60
N GLU A 185 -11.99 6.10 -5.69
CA GLU A 185 -11.94 5.15 -4.58
C GLU A 185 -10.97 5.60 -3.47
N SER A 186 -9.82 6.15 -3.85
CA SER A 186 -8.86 6.71 -2.89
C SER A 186 -9.46 7.88 -2.10
N VAL A 187 -10.14 8.81 -2.79
CA VAL A 187 -10.79 9.95 -2.13
C VAL A 187 -11.95 9.50 -1.24
N LEU A 188 -12.75 8.52 -1.68
CA LEU A 188 -13.82 7.94 -0.88
C LEU A 188 -13.29 7.25 0.40
N GLY A 189 -12.19 6.51 0.28
CA GLY A 189 -11.53 5.87 1.41
C GLY A 189 -11.05 6.90 2.44
N ARG A 190 -10.40 7.97 1.98
CA ARG A 190 -9.99 9.11 2.82
C ARG A 190 -11.19 9.73 3.54
N ALA A 191 -12.26 10.06 2.80
CA ALA A 191 -13.44 10.71 3.37
C ALA A 191 -14.10 9.85 4.47
N THR A 192 -14.08 8.53 4.31
CA THR A 192 -14.58 7.57 5.30
C THR A 192 -13.72 7.55 6.57
N ILE A 193 -12.39 7.46 6.44
CA ILE A 193 -11.48 7.44 7.60
C ILE A 193 -11.55 8.78 8.35
N GLU A 194 -11.50 9.89 7.61
CA GLU A 194 -11.64 11.22 8.16
C GLU A 194 -12.95 11.38 8.93
N LYS A 195 -14.06 10.84 8.42
CA LYS A 195 -15.35 10.86 9.13
C LYS A 195 -15.23 10.24 10.52
N ASP A 196 -14.61 9.07 10.63
CA ASP A 196 -14.46 8.37 11.91
C ASP A 196 -13.58 9.17 12.89
N GLU A 197 -12.50 9.78 12.41
CA GLU A 197 -11.61 10.62 13.22
C GLU A 197 -12.32 11.89 13.71
N LEU A 198 -13.07 12.56 12.84
CA LEU A 198 -13.82 13.77 13.18
C LEU A 198 -14.97 13.47 14.15
N ILE A 199 -15.64 12.32 14.02
CA ILE A 199 -16.65 11.88 15.00
C ILE A 199 -15.99 11.63 16.36
N ALA A 200 -14.84 10.95 16.38
CA ALA A 200 -14.11 10.74 17.63
C ALA A 200 -13.72 12.07 18.29
N LEU A 201 -13.27 13.04 17.49
CA LEU A 201 -12.93 14.39 17.95
C LEU A 201 -14.17 15.13 18.48
N ALA A 202 -15.31 15.04 17.81
CA ALA A 202 -16.57 15.66 18.23
C ALA A 202 -17.11 15.06 19.53
N GLU A 203 -16.84 13.77 19.78
CA GLU A 203 -17.20 13.07 21.01
C GLU A 203 -16.17 13.27 22.15
N GLY A 204 -15.12 14.07 21.92
CA GLY A 204 -14.05 14.28 22.89
C GLY A 204 -13.16 13.05 23.12
N ARG A 205 -13.29 12.01 22.29
CA ARG A 205 -12.43 10.83 22.35
C ARG A 205 -11.02 11.19 21.88
N ASP A 206 -10.02 10.44 22.34
CA ASP A 206 -8.69 10.53 21.76
C ASP A 206 -8.75 10.07 20.31
N LEU A 207 -8.22 10.91 19.42
CA LEU A 207 -7.98 10.49 18.04
C LEU A 207 -7.12 9.22 18.10
N PRO A 208 -7.45 8.17 17.33
CA PRO A 208 -6.59 6.99 17.23
C PRO A 208 -5.14 7.45 16.97
N GLY A 209 -4.21 7.09 17.86
CA GLY A 209 -2.79 7.49 17.80
C GLY A 209 -2.38 8.75 18.60
N ALA A 210 -3.29 9.46 19.29
CA ALA A 210 -2.94 10.70 20.03
C ALA A 210 -2.14 10.49 21.34
N HIS A 211 -2.06 9.27 21.87
CA HIS A 211 -1.31 8.96 23.11
C HIS A 211 0.16 8.57 22.89
N HIS A 212 0.73 8.72 21.70
CA HIS A 212 2.12 8.35 21.39
C HIS A 212 3.01 9.54 21.05
N ARG A 213 2.90 10.66 21.79
CA ARG A 213 3.81 11.80 21.57
C ARG A 213 4.44 12.43 22.80
N ARG A 214 4.38 11.81 23.97
CA ARG A 214 5.08 12.33 25.16
C ARG A 214 6.04 11.40 25.89
N THR A 215 6.20 10.16 25.44
CA THR A 215 7.22 9.26 25.99
C THR A 215 7.80 8.43 24.87
N GLU A 216 9.10 8.64 24.70
CA GLU A 216 10.09 7.74 24.10
C GLU A 216 10.25 7.77 22.57
N HIS A 217 11.42 8.27 22.17
CA HIS A 217 12.13 7.81 20.98
C HIS A 217 12.08 6.27 20.94
N HIS A 218 11.55 5.70 19.87
CA HIS A 218 12.04 4.55 19.10
C HIS A 218 10.87 3.90 18.30
N SER A 219 11.02 3.90 16.97
CA SER A 219 10.36 3.03 15.97
C SER A 219 8.84 3.11 15.68
N ASN A 220 8.58 3.29 14.38
CA ASN A 220 7.50 2.71 13.55
C ASN A 220 6.15 3.43 13.31
N LEU A 221 6.07 4.05 12.12
CA LEU A 221 5.18 3.72 10.98
C LEU A 221 3.67 3.59 11.24
N ASN A 222 2.99 4.72 11.01
CA ASN A 222 1.56 4.99 11.13
C ASN A 222 0.67 4.36 10.02
N ALA A 223 -0.56 3.99 10.41
CA ALA A 223 -1.83 4.27 9.71
C ALA A 223 -2.14 3.79 8.27
N SER A 224 -1.67 2.61 7.84
CA SER A 224 -2.31 1.83 6.73
C SER A 224 -3.26 0.75 7.30
N ALA A 225 -4.32 1.17 8.00
CA ALA A 225 -4.84 0.33 9.10
C ALA A 225 -5.85 -0.78 8.73
N LEU A 226 -6.58 -0.70 7.60
CA LEU A 226 -7.60 -1.69 7.23
C LEU A 226 -7.46 -2.09 5.75
N LEU A 227 -7.21 -3.38 5.50
CA LEU A 227 -7.19 -3.95 4.15
C LEU A 227 -8.38 -4.92 3.99
N ARG A 228 -9.14 -4.76 2.92
CA ARG A 228 -10.39 -5.50 2.61
C ARG A 228 -10.59 -5.64 1.12
N VAL A 229 -11.61 -6.38 0.69
CA VAL A 229 -11.92 -6.53 -0.75
C VAL A 229 -11.97 -5.19 -1.46
N GLY A 230 -11.24 -5.09 -2.58
CA GLY A 230 -11.07 -3.86 -3.36
C GLY A 230 -9.92 -2.95 -2.89
N SER A 231 -9.23 -3.28 -1.80
CA SER A 231 -7.96 -2.62 -1.46
C SER A 231 -6.89 -3.05 -2.47
N GLU A 232 -5.99 -2.15 -2.84
CA GLU A 232 -4.89 -2.46 -3.75
C GLU A 232 -3.58 -1.77 -3.34
N GLY A 233 -2.45 -2.26 -3.84
CA GLY A 233 -1.13 -1.63 -3.69
C GLY A 233 -0.27 -2.26 -2.59
N ALA A 234 0.80 -1.56 -2.21
CA ALA A 234 1.91 -2.12 -1.43
C ALA A 234 1.49 -2.74 -0.09
N SER A 235 0.50 -2.18 0.60
CA SER A 235 0.01 -2.75 1.86
C SER A 235 -0.76 -4.05 1.65
N VAL A 236 -1.45 -4.21 0.51
CA VAL A 236 -2.08 -5.49 0.14
C VAL A 236 -1.01 -6.51 -0.23
N ILE A 237 0.01 -6.11 -1.01
CA ILE A 237 1.17 -6.96 -1.29
C ILE A 237 1.83 -7.43 0.01
N GLU A 238 2.03 -6.53 0.97
CA GLU A 238 2.61 -6.86 2.28
C GLU A 238 1.73 -7.83 3.06
N LEU A 239 0.42 -7.61 3.10
CA LEU A 239 -0.53 -8.53 3.73
C LEU A 239 -0.51 -9.92 3.06
N GLN A 240 -0.58 -9.93 1.73
CA GLN A 240 -0.56 -11.14 0.91
C GLN A 240 0.74 -11.94 1.15
N ASN A 241 1.89 -11.25 1.19
CA ASN A 241 3.19 -11.84 1.54
C ASN A 241 3.22 -12.41 2.96
N LYS A 242 2.72 -11.66 3.94
CA LYS A 242 2.70 -12.11 5.34
C LYS A 242 1.78 -13.31 5.55
N LEU A 243 0.60 -13.32 4.94
CA LEU A 243 -0.33 -14.45 4.95
C LEU A 243 0.29 -15.68 4.31
N ALA A 244 0.94 -15.52 3.15
CA ALA A 244 1.67 -16.61 2.50
C ALA A 244 2.82 -17.14 3.37
N ASN A 245 3.54 -16.27 4.08
CA ASN A 245 4.64 -16.65 4.97
C ASN A 245 4.15 -17.53 6.13
N VAL A 246 3.01 -17.17 6.74
CA VAL A 246 2.46 -17.91 7.88
C VAL A 246 1.56 -19.09 7.49
N GLY A 247 1.58 -19.52 6.21
CA GLY A 247 0.95 -20.76 5.76
C GLY A 247 -0.40 -20.63 5.06
N TYR A 248 -0.79 -19.42 4.62
CA TYR A 248 -2.02 -19.19 3.84
C TYR A 248 -1.66 -18.84 2.39
N PRO A 249 -1.46 -19.83 1.51
CA PRO A 249 -0.98 -19.61 0.15
C PRO A 249 -2.00 -18.85 -0.69
N LEU A 250 -1.55 -17.79 -1.37
CA LEU A 250 -2.35 -16.97 -2.26
C LEU A 250 -1.44 -16.23 -3.26
N ASN A 251 -2.00 -15.80 -4.40
CA ASN A 251 -1.24 -15.06 -5.40
C ASN A 251 -1.01 -13.61 -4.96
N VAL A 252 0.23 -13.14 -4.98
CA VAL A 252 0.60 -11.78 -4.59
C VAL A 252 0.50 -10.87 -5.82
N ASP A 253 -0.71 -10.41 -6.10
CA ASP A 253 -1.00 -9.48 -7.21
C ASP A 253 -1.20 -8.04 -6.73
N GLY A 254 -1.15 -7.82 -5.42
CA GLY A 254 -1.40 -6.52 -4.80
C GLY A 254 -2.84 -6.06 -4.90
N SER A 255 -3.78 -6.93 -5.27
CA SER A 255 -5.22 -6.67 -5.25
C SER A 255 -5.90 -7.56 -4.21
N PHE A 256 -6.65 -6.94 -3.31
CA PHE A 256 -7.36 -7.66 -2.28
C PHE A 256 -8.66 -8.18 -2.91
N GLY A 257 -8.54 -9.31 -3.61
CA GLY A 257 -9.65 -9.99 -4.26
C GLY A 257 -10.33 -11.04 -3.37
N PRO A 258 -11.28 -11.81 -3.93
CA PRO A 258 -11.94 -12.90 -3.20
C PRO A 258 -10.98 -13.93 -2.60
N ALA A 259 -9.86 -14.22 -3.28
CA ALA A 259 -8.83 -15.14 -2.78
C ALA A 259 -8.13 -14.60 -1.52
N THR A 260 -7.76 -13.31 -1.51
CA THR A 260 -7.16 -12.66 -0.33
C THR A 260 -8.15 -12.58 0.82
N LYS A 261 -9.43 -12.30 0.55
CA LYS A 261 -10.49 -12.34 1.58
C LYS A 261 -10.61 -13.73 2.22
N ALA A 262 -10.67 -14.78 1.41
CA ALA A 262 -10.77 -16.14 1.91
C ALA A 262 -9.54 -16.55 2.75
N ALA A 263 -8.34 -16.09 2.38
CA ALA A 263 -7.12 -16.30 3.15
C ALA A 263 -7.18 -15.55 4.50
N VAL A 264 -7.63 -14.29 4.50
CA VAL A 264 -7.81 -13.50 5.75
C VAL A 264 -8.85 -14.13 6.67
N GLU A 265 -9.99 -14.59 6.15
CA GLU A 265 -11.03 -15.25 6.95
C GLU A 265 -10.54 -16.58 7.54
N SER A 266 -9.72 -17.32 6.80
CA SER A 266 -9.14 -18.59 7.27
C SER A 266 -8.13 -18.33 8.38
N PHE A 267 -7.22 -17.37 8.18
CA PHE A 267 -6.29 -16.91 9.21
C PHE A 267 -7.02 -16.43 10.46
N GLN A 268 -8.08 -15.63 10.30
CA GLN A 268 -8.88 -15.15 11.43
C GLN A 268 -9.54 -16.29 12.20
N ARG A 269 -10.11 -17.30 11.51
CA ARG A 269 -10.70 -18.49 12.15
C ARG A 269 -9.67 -19.27 12.97
N ASP A 270 -8.51 -19.55 12.38
CA ASP A 270 -7.49 -20.38 13.00
C ASP A 270 -6.87 -19.71 14.22
N HIS A 271 -6.82 -18.37 14.23
CA HIS A 271 -6.30 -17.57 15.33
C HIS A 271 -7.39 -16.97 16.25
N GLN A 272 -8.61 -17.50 16.21
CA GLN A 272 -9.71 -17.13 17.11
C GLN A 272 -10.09 -15.64 17.06
N LEU A 273 -9.92 -15.02 15.90
CA LEU A 273 -10.38 -13.67 15.58
C LEU A 273 -11.77 -13.73 14.92
N THR A 274 -12.46 -12.58 14.85
CA THR A 274 -13.70 -12.47 14.06
C THR A 274 -13.37 -12.66 12.58
N PRO A 275 -13.97 -13.66 11.89
CA PRO A 275 -13.65 -13.95 10.49
C PRO A 275 -14.45 -13.08 9.54
N ASP A 276 -14.21 -11.76 9.59
CA ASP A 276 -14.89 -10.76 8.78
C ASP A 276 -14.24 -10.54 7.40
N GLY A 277 -13.09 -11.16 7.15
CA GLY A 277 -12.34 -11.02 5.91
C GLY A 277 -11.67 -9.65 5.72
N VAL A 278 -11.53 -8.89 6.81
CA VAL A 278 -10.87 -7.59 6.85
C VAL A 278 -9.60 -7.68 7.67
N ALA A 279 -8.45 -7.41 7.06
CA ALA A 279 -7.18 -7.34 7.75
C ALA A 279 -7.01 -6.00 8.47
N GLY A 280 -7.71 -5.88 9.61
CA GLY A 280 -7.57 -4.77 10.54
C GLY A 280 -6.42 -4.92 11.53
N PRO A 281 -6.29 -3.98 12.49
CA PRO A 281 -5.18 -3.96 13.44
C PRO A 281 -5.01 -5.27 14.22
N ALA A 282 -6.10 -5.90 14.65
CA ALA A 282 -6.07 -7.18 15.36
C ALA A 282 -5.49 -8.31 14.49
N THR A 283 -6.00 -8.46 13.26
CA THR A 283 -5.51 -9.45 12.29
C THR A 283 -4.04 -9.22 11.95
N ARG A 284 -3.66 -7.97 11.66
CA ARG A 284 -2.27 -7.62 11.32
C ARG A 284 -1.31 -7.79 12.48
N ARG A 285 -1.73 -7.54 13.72
CA ARG A 285 -0.91 -7.77 14.93
C ARG A 285 -0.63 -9.26 15.08
N VAL A 286 -1.66 -10.10 15.07
CA VAL A 286 -1.48 -11.55 15.21
C VAL A 286 -0.66 -12.09 14.05
N LEU A 287 -0.89 -11.59 12.83
CA LEU A 287 -0.11 -11.96 11.65
C LEU A 287 1.37 -11.60 11.79
N ALA A 288 1.69 -10.40 12.31
CA ALA A 288 3.06 -9.98 12.56
C ALA A 288 3.71 -10.81 13.69
N GLU A 289 2.97 -11.16 14.74
CA GLU A 289 3.45 -12.04 15.82
C GLU A 289 3.77 -13.45 15.29
N GLN A 290 2.98 -13.98 14.36
CA GLN A 290 3.26 -15.27 13.71
C GLN A 290 4.51 -15.20 12.83
N VAL A 291 4.67 -14.13 12.04
CA VAL A 291 5.90 -13.89 11.26
C VAL A 291 7.13 -13.80 12.18
N GLN A 292 7.05 -13.02 13.26
CA GLN A 292 8.14 -12.91 14.24
C GLN A 292 8.44 -14.22 14.97
N SER A 293 7.41 -15.03 15.26
CA SER A 293 7.59 -16.32 15.91
C SER A 293 8.22 -17.36 14.97
N GLN A 294 7.92 -17.29 13.67
CA GLN A 294 8.60 -18.08 12.64
C GLN A 294 10.06 -17.63 12.46
N ASP A 295 10.32 -16.32 12.44
CA ASP A 295 11.67 -15.75 12.33
C ASP A 295 12.54 -16.07 13.57
N ALA A 296 11.96 -16.09 14.77
CA ALA A 296 12.66 -16.37 16.03
C ALA A 296 12.93 -17.87 16.27
N GLN A 297 12.30 -18.76 15.50
CA GLN A 297 12.50 -20.22 15.56
C GLN A 297 13.48 -20.73 14.48
N GLN A 298 14.06 -19.84 13.65
CA GLN A 298 15.09 -20.19 12.67
C GLN A 298 16.52 -19.89 13.18
N PRO A 299 17.49 -20.81 13.01
CA PRO A 299 18.88 -20.56 13.38
C PRO A 299 19.49 -19.45 12.50
N SER A 300 20.21 -18.52 13.14
CA SER A 300 20.79 -17.32 12.55
C SER A 300 21.84 -17.60 11.47
N GLN A 301 21.44 -17.61 10.19
CA GLN A 301 22.30 -17.26 9.07
C GLN A 301 21.54 -16.24 8.22
N ALA A 302 22.14 -15.07 7.98
CA ALA A 302 21.59 -14.12 7.01
C ALA A 302 21.43 -14.85 5.66
N PRO A 303 20.33 -14.63 4.92
CA PRO A 303 20.12 -15.31 3.66
C PRO A 303 21.28 -15.00 2.71
N THR A 304 22.06 -16.02 2.36
CA THR A 304 23.19 -15.91 1.43
C THR A 304 22.70 -15.25 0.14
N ARG A 305 23.39 -14.21 -0.33
CA ARG A 305 23.00 -13.51 -1.57
C ARG A 305 23.05 -14.48 -2.76
N LEU A 306 22.18 -14.28 -3.75
CA LEU A 306 22.09 -15.17 -4.92
C LEU A 306 23.35 -15.14 -5.81
N ASP A 307 24.15 -14.06 -5.73
CA ASP A 307 25.42 -13.93 -6.43
C ASP A 307 26.60 -14.59 -5.72
N ASP A 308 26.40 -15.08 -4.49
CA ASP A 308 27.42 -15.82 -3.75
C ASP A 308 27.65 -17.20 -4.41
N PRO A 309 28.89 -17.57 -4.76
CA PRO A 309 29.21 -18.88 -5.33
C PRO A 309 28.77 -20.10 -4.51
N ALA A 310 28.55 -19.93 -3.20
CA ALA A 310 28.06 -20.99 -2.33
C ALA A 310 26.53 -21.12 -2.33
N HIS A 311 25.80 -20.19 -2.96
CA HIS A 311 24.35 -20.24 -3.00
C HIS A 311 23.86 -21.38 -3.91
N PRO A 312 22.92 -22.24 -3.47
CA PRO A 312 22.48 -23.42 -4.23
C PRO A 312 21.85 -23.08 -5.58
N ASP A 313 21.20 -21.91 -5.69
CA ASP A 313 20.64 -21.40 -6.95
C ASP A 313 21.52 -20.36 -7.65
N GLN A 314 22.78 -20.23 -7.24
CA GLN A 314 23.74 -19.37 -7.96
C GLN A 314 23.84 -19.68 -9.46
N PRO A 315 23.78 -20.95 -9.92
CA PRO A 315 23.77 -21.25 -11.36
C PRO A 315 22.51 -20.72 -12.07
N LEU A 316 21.35 -20.76 -11.42
CA LEU A 316 20.09 -20.26 -11.98
C LEU A 316 20.08 -18.72 -12.04
N PHE A 317 20.60 -18.07 -10.99
CA PHE A 317 20.86 -16.64 -10.98
C PHE A 317 21.80 -16.20 -12.10
N GLN A 318 22.91 -16.94 -12.30
CA GLN A 318 23.85 -16.65 -13.37
C GLN A 318 23.19 -16.73 -14.76
N GLN A 319 22.33 -17.73 -15.00
CA GLN A 319 21.56 -17.84 -16.25
C GLN A 319 20.61 -16.66 -16.44
N ALA A 320 19.88 -16.26 -15.39
CA ALA A 320 19.01 -15.10 -15.43
C ALA A 320 19.81 -13.83 -15.77
N ARG A 321 20.94 -13.61 -15.08
CA ARG A 321 21.81 -12.45 -15.26
C ARG A 321 22.34 -12.32 -16.67
N GLU A 322 22.84 -13.41 -17.25
CA GLU A 322 23.35 -13.40 -18.62
C GLU A 322 22.27 -13.02 -19.65
N GLN A 323 21.05 -13.54 -19.49
CA GLN A 323 19.95 -13.23 -20.39
C GLN A 323 19.46 -11.78 -20.23
N VAL A 324 19.37 -11.27 -19.00
CA VAL A 324 19.05 -9.86 -18.73
C VAL A 324 20.11 -8.95 -19.34
N TYR A 325 21.39 -9.30 -19.22
CA TYR A 325 22.48 -8.50 -19.79
C TYR A 325 22.44 -8.49 -21.32
N ARG A 326 22.11 -9.62 -21.96
CA ARG A 326 21.88 -9.68 -23.41
C ARG A 326 20.69 -8.81 -23.82
N LEU A 327 19.61 -8.83 -23.05
CA LEU A 327 18.44 -8.00 -23.30
C LEU A 327 18.78 -6.50 -23.16
N ASP A 328 19.52 -6.11 -22.11
CA ASP A 328 19.98 -4.73 -21.94
C ASP A 328 20.79 -4.26 -23.15
N GLN A 329 21.75 -5.08 -23.62
CA GLN A 329 22.54 -4.75 -24.80
C GLN A 329 21.69 -4.61 -26.07
N GLN A 330 20.69 -5.48 -26.26
CA GLN A 330 19.74 -5.38 -27.38
C GLN A 330 18.90 -4.10 -27.33
N LEU A 331 18.60 -3.62 -26.12
CA LEU A 331 17.88 -2.37 -25.87
C LEU A 331 18.81 -1.14 -25.83
N GLY A 332 20.11 -1.30 -26.10
CA GLY A 332 21.09 -0.21 -26.05
C GLY A 332 21.42 0.29 -24.64
N ARG A 333 21.15 -0.53 -23.61
CA ARG A 333 21.49 -0.27 -22.21
C ARG A 333 22.79 -0.98 -21.84
N THR A 334 23.53 -0.38 -20.91
CA THR A 334 24.69 -1.02 -20.29
C THR A 334 24.22 -1.74 -19.03
N PRO A 335 24.52 -3.04 -18.83
CA PRO A 335 24.14 -3.75 -17.62
C PRO A 335 24.71 -3.08 -16.35
N ASP A 336 23.89 -3.01 -15.31
CA ASP A 336 24.21 -2.37 -14.03
C ASP A 336 23.58 -3.11 -12.84
N GLN A 337 23.61 -2.50 -11.65
CA GLN A 337 23.03 -3.09 -10.45
C GLN A 337 21.52 -3.35 -10.57
N MET A 338 20.79 -2.58 -11.38
CA MET A 338 19.36 -2.80 -11.63
C MET A 338 19.14 -4.04 -12.49
N SER A 339 20.06 -4.33 -13.43
CA SER A 339 20.09 -5.59 -14.18
C SER A 339 20.28 -6.78 -13.25
N ASP A 340 21.17 -6.67 -12.26
CA ASP A 340 21.39 -7.70 -11.24
C ASP A 340 20.17 -7.91 -10.33
N ASN A 341 19.46 -6.84 -9.98
CA ASN A 341 18.21 -6.90 -9.20
C ASN A 341 17.07 -7.59 -9.96
N ILE A 342 16.90 -7.30 -11.26
CA ILE A 342 15.95 -8.04 -12.11
C ILE A 342 16.35 -9.52 -12.18
N ALA A 343 17.65 -9.80 -12.37
CA ALA A 343 18.15 -11.17 -12.49
C ALA A 343 17.91 -11.99 -11.21
N SER A 344 18.10 -11.39 -10.03
CA SER A 344 17.81 -12.05 -8.75
C SER A 344 16.31 -12.32 -8.58
N ALA A 345 15.45 -11.37 -8.93
CA ALA A 345 14.00 -11.57 -8.87
C ALA A 345 13.53 -12.66 -9.84
N LEU A 346 14.07 -12.70 -11.06
CA LEU A 346 13.76 -13.74 -12.06
C LEU A 346 14.22 -15.12 -11.61
N ALA A 347 15.38 -15.24 -10.97
CA ALA A 347 15.88 -16.52 -10.45
C ALA A 347 14.96 -17.09 -9.35
N VAL A 348 14.49 -16.24 -8.44
CA VAL A 348 13.54 -16.63 -7.40
C VAL A 348 12.19 -17.02 -8.00
N SER A 349 11.64 -16.20 -8.89
CA SER A 349 10.37 -16.47 -9.59
C SER A 349 10.45 -17.77 -10.40
N ALA A 350 11.56 -17.99 -11.11
CA ALA A 350 11.83 -19.21 -11.84
C ALA A 350 11.80 -20.43 -10.92
N ARG A 351 12.50 -20.39 -9.78
CA ARG A 351 12.51 -21.49 -8.81
C ARG A 351 11.11 -21.76 -8.24
N ALA A 352 10.38 -20.71 -7.87
CA ALA A 352 9.01 -20.82 -7.33
C ALA A 352 8.04 -21.49 -8.31
N ASN A 353 8.21 -21.22 -9.60
CA ASN A 353 7.41 -21.82 -10.68
C ASN A 353 7.99 -23.14 -11.21
N GLY A 354 8.96 -23.72 -10.49
CA GLY A 354 9.52 -25.04 -10.79
C GLY A 354 10.41 -25.07 -12.03
N LEU A 355 10.95 -23.93 -12.47
CA LEU A 355 12.02 -23.90 -13.46
C LEU A 355 13.33 -24.37 -12.79
N GLU A 356 14.05 -25.20 -13.52
CA GLU A 356 15.38 -25.73 -13.14
C GLU A 356 16.49 -25.03 -13.93
N ARG A 357 16.14 -24.41 -15.05
CA ARG A 357 17.01 -23.58 -15.90
C ARG A 357 16.20 -22.46 -16.56
N ILE A 358 16.89 -21.46 -17.09
CA ILE A 358 16.30 -20.37 -17.87
C ILE A 358 16.90 -20.40 -19.27
N ASP A 359 16.08 -20.76 -20.25
CA ASP A 359 16.50 -20.85 -21.66
C ASP A 359 16.43 -19.48 -22.35
N GLN A 360 15.44 -18.65 -22.00
CA GLN A 360 15.22 -17.33 -22.60
C GLN A 360 14.49 -16.40 -21.64
N ILE A 361 14.87 -15.11 -21.68
CA ILE A 361 14.12 -14.01 -21.06
C ILE A 361 13.63 -13.04 -22.14
N THR A 362 12.36 -12.66 -22.09
CA THR A 362 11.73 -11.72 -23.03
C THR A 362 10.99 -10.61 -22.31
N LEU A 363 11.04 -9.38 -22.85
CA LEU A 363 10.21 -8.26 -22.40
C LEU A 363 8.80 -8.37 -23.02
N SER A 364 7.76 -8.05 -22.25
CA SER A 364 6.39 -7.95 -22.76
C SER A 364 6.23 -6.78 -23.75
N ASP A 365 5.23 -6.85 -24.63
CA ASP A 365 4.98 -5.83 -25.66
C ASP A 365 4.75 -4.42 -25.08
N ASP A 366 4.18 -4.34 -23.89
CA ASP A 366 3.93 -3.09 -23.14
C ASP A 366 5.12 -2.65 -22.26
N GLY A 367 6.19 -3.44 -22.20
CA GLY A 367 7.36 -3.18 -21.37
C GLY A 367 7.14 -3.32 -19.87
N SER A 368 6.01 -3.88 -19.41
CA SER A 368 5.68 -3.97 -17.99
C SER A 368 6.25 -5.20 -17.29
N ARG A 369 6.62 -6.28 -18.01
CA ARG A 369 7.09 -7.54 -17.41
C ARG A 369 8.23 -8.19 -18.20
N LEU A 370 9.07 -8.95 -17.50
CA LEU A 370 10.01 -9.90 -18.09
C LEU A 370 9.53 -11.33 -17.85
N TRP A 371 9.58 -12.16 -18.89
CA TRP A 371 9.20 -13.57 -18.87
C TRP A 371 10.43 -14.46 -19.01
N ALA A 372 10.70 -15.31 -18.02
CA ALA A 372 11.66 -16.40 -18.09
C ALA A 372 10.97 -17.67 -18.57
N THR A 373 11.62 -18.41 -19.47
CA THR A 373 11.05 -19.63 -20.06
C THR A 373 12.04 -20.79 -19.98
N GLN A 374 11.52 -21.99 -19.73
CA GLN A 374 12.23 -23.27 -19.84
C GLN A 374 11.49 -24.16 -20.82
N ARG A 375 12.09 -24.44 -21.98
CA ARG A 375 11.54 -25.33 -23.00
C ARG A 375 11.91 -26.79 -22.70
N PRO A 376 11.03 -27.77 -22.99
CA PRO A 376 11.38 -29.18 -22.86
C PRO A 376 12.51 -29.58 -23.82
N ALA A 377 13.37 -30.50 -23.38
CA ALA A 377 14.45 -31.00 -24.24
C ALA A 377 13.86 -31.76 -25.44
N GLY A 378 14.23 -31.36 -26.66
CA GLY A 378 13.82 -32.03 -27.90
C GLY A 378 12.42 -31.68 -28.43
N GLN A 379 11.69 -30.76 -27.78
CA GLN A 379 10.40 -30.25 -28.28
C GLN A 379 10.51 -28.75 -28.60
N LEU A 380 10.08 -28.36 -29.80
CA LEU A 380 10.07 -26.97 -30.26
C LEU A 380 8.76 -26.23 -29.93
N ASP A 381 7.71 -26.95 -29.52
CA ASP A 381 6.41 -26.36 -29.19
C ASP A 381 6.41 -25.67 -27.83
N ALA A 382 6.01 -24.41 -27.82
CA ALA A 382 5.95 -23.56 -26.62
C ALA A 382 4.88 -24.01 -25.60
N LEU A 383 3.97 -24.91 -25.97
CA LEU A 383 2.83 -25.34 -25.14
C LEU A 383 3.23 -26.05 -23.83
N PHE A 384 4.44 -26.61 -23.76
CA PHE A 384 4.95 -27.32 -22.59
C PHE A 384 6.12 -26.60 -21.92
N ALA A 385 6.41 -25.35 -22.33
CA ALA A 385 7.42 -24.56 -21.67
C ALA A 385 6.94 -24.19 -20.25
N LYS A 386 7.83 -24.29 -19.27
CA LYS A 386 7.59 -23.68 -17.96
C LYS A 386 7.89 -22.19 -18.09
N HIS A 387 7.07 -21.38 -17.44
CA HIS A 387 7.20 -19.94 -17.46
C HIS A 387 7.25 -19.40 -16.04
N ALA A 388 8.00 -18.33 -15.87
CA ALA A 388 8.00 -17.49 -14.70
C ALA A 388 8.14 -16.05 -15.17
N ASP A 389 7.71 -15.10 -14.37
CA ASP A 389 7.79 -13.70 -14.77
C ASP A 389 7.97 -12.79 -13.56
N VAL A 390 8.42 -11.57 -13.83
CA VAL A 390 8.54 -10.47 -12.86
C VAL A 390 8.15 -9.15 -13.51
N PRO A 391 7.61 -8.17 -12.75
CA PRO A 391 7.42 -6.83 -13.27
C PRO A 391 8.76 -6.13 -13.53
N THR A 392 8.84 -5.24 -14.52
CA THR A 392 10.06 -4.45 -14.77
C THR A 392 10.43 -3.53 -13.59
N SER A 393 9.47 -3.20 -12.72
CA SER A 393 9.72 -2.48 -11.47
C SER A 393 10.60 -3.25 -10.47
N ALA A 394 10.84 -4.54 -10.69
CA ALA A 394 11.76 -5.36 -9.88
C ALA A 394 13.21 -4.83 -9.90
N VAL A 395 13.58 -3.93 -10.80
CA VAL A 395 14.84 -3.15 -10.73
C VAL A 395 15.07 -2.49 -9.38
N ASN A 396 13.99 -2.13 -8.67
CA ASN A 396 14.04 -1.47 -7.38
C ASN A 396 14.08 -2.46 -6.19
N THR A 397 14.09 -3.77 -6.44
CA THR A 397 14.18 -4.80 -5.40
C THR A 397 15.64 -5.17 -5.18
N PRO A 398 16.27 -4.80 -4.06
CA PRO A 398 17.65 -5.20 -3.78
C PRO A 398 17.80 -6.72 -3.71
N MET A 399 18.94 -7.22 -4.15
CA MET A 399 19.22 -8.67 -4.18
C MET A 399 19.10 -9.33 -2.80
N GLU A 400 19.37 -8.63 -1.70
CA GLU A 400 19.17 -9.11 -0.33
C GLU A 400 17.70 -9.46 -0.04
N GLN A 401 16.78 -8.68 -0.60
CA GLN A 401 15.35 -8.96 -0.49
C GLN A 401 14.98 -10.19 -1.32
N SER A 402 15.54 -10.33 -2.53
CA SER A 402 15.38 -11.56 -3.33
C SER A 402 15.95 -12.80 -2.61
N ALA A 403 17.08 -12.68 -1.93
CA ALA A 403 17.68 -13.77 -1.15
C ALA A 403 16.79 -14.21 0.03
N SER A 404 16.12 -13.26 0.67
CA SER A 404 15.14 -13.56 1.72
C SER A 404 13.91 -14.30 1.16
N LEU A 405 13.40 -13.87 -0.01
CA LEU A 405 12.29 -14.53 -0.70
C LEU A 405 12.65 -15.94 -1.19
N TRP A 406 13.90 -16.16 -1.59
CA TRP A 406 14.38 -17.47 -2.03
C TRP A 406 14.24 -18.52 -0.92
N TRP A 407 14.66 -18.19 0.30
CA TRP A 407 14.56 -19.11 1.44
C TRP A 407 13.11 -19.51 1.74
N GLN A 408 12.20 -18.52 1.71
CA GLN A 408 10.76 -18.77 1.87
C GLN A 408 10.23 -19.67 0.76
N THR A 409 10.66 -19.44 -0.48
CA THR A 409 10.26 -20.25 -1.65
C THR A 409 10.65 -21.73 -1.46
N ILE A 410 11.89 -22.00 -1.03
CA ILE A 410 12.37 -23.37 -0.83
C ILE A 410 11.64 -24.06 0.33
N GLN A 411 11.39 -23.35 1.44
CA GLN A 411 10.63 -23.91 2.56
C GLN A 411 9.19 -24.26 2.16
N GLN A 412 8.53 -23.40 1.38
CA GLN A 412 7.21 -23.69 0.82
C GLN A 412 7.24 -24.93 -0.07
N LEU A 413 8.19 -25.02 -1.00
CA LEU A 413 8.33 -26.20 -1.88
C LEU A 413 8.59 -27.50 -1.09
N GLN A 414 9.42 -27.45 -0.04
CA GLN A 414 9.66 -28.58 0.85
C GLN A 414 8.39 -29.00 1.60
N SER A 415 7.67 -28.03 2.18
CA SER A 415 6.41 -28.30 2.90
C SER A 415 5.30 -28.87 2.00
N GLN A 416 5.26 -28.49 0.72
CA GLN A 416 4.31 -29.03 -0.25
C GLN A 416 4.67 -30.46 -0.68
N GLN A 417 5.95 -30.81 -0.74
CA GLN A 417 6.40 -32.18 -0.99
C GLN A 417 6.03 -33.12 0.18
N ASP A 418 6.18 -32.66 1.43
CA ASP A 418 5.82 -33.43 2.64
C ASP A 418 4.30 -33.62 2.84
N GLN A 419 3.46 -32.80 2.20
CA GLN A 419 2.00 -32.92 2.24
C GLN A 419 1.40 -33.83 1.16
N THR A 420 2.23 -34.42 0.28
CA THR A 420 1.74 -35.45 -0.66
C THR A 420 1.52 -36.75 0.13
N PRO A 421 0.29 -37.25 0.32
CA PRO A 421 0.09 -38.52 0.99
C PRO A 421 0.78 -39.60 0.16
N ALA A 422 1.48 -40.51 0.83
CA ALA A 422 1.93 -41.78 0.31
C ALA A 422 0.75 -42.59 -0.27
N LYS A 423 0.29 -42.25 -1.47
CA LYS A 423 -0.54 -43.11 -2.32
C LYS A 423 0.41 -43.93 -3.18
N GLN A 424 1.00 -44.95 -2.56
CA GLN A 424 1.43 -46.19 -3.20
C GLN A 424 2.02 -47.11 -2.14
N GLN A 425 1.14 -47.82 -1.43
CA GLN A 425 1.39 -49.14 -0.86
C GLN A 425 0.04 -49.70 -0.42
N GLU A 426 -0.75 -50.17 -1.39
CA GLU A 426 -1.78 -51.16 -1.09
C GLU A 426 -1.08 -52.48 -0.76
N PRO A 427 -1.36 -53.13 0.38
CA PRO A 427 -0.90 -54.48 0.63
C PRO A 427 -1.70 -55.44 -0.24
N VAL A 428 -1.01 -56.12 -1.16
CA VAL A 428 -1.56 -57.27 -1.88
C VAL A 428 -1.79 -58.39 -0.87
N GLN A 429 -3.03 -58.51 -0.37
CA GLN A 429 -3.46 -59.62 0.48
C GLN A 429 -4.54 -60.42 -0.23
N GLN A 430 -4.08 -61.51 -0.85
CA GLN A 430 -4.75 -62.82 -0.98
C GLN A 430 -6.27 -62.83 -1.14
N GLN A 431 -6.73 -62.96 -2.38
CA GLN A 431 -7.92 -63.76 -2.71
C GLN A 431 -7.63 -64.64 -3.93
N ALA A 432 -6.89 -65.72 -3.68
CA ALA A 432 -7.13 -66.97 -4.37
C ALA A 432 -8.08 -67.78 -3.48
N ILE A 433 -9.28 -68.09 -3.97
CA ILE A 433 -10.08 -69.31 -3.78
C ILE A 433 -11.50 -69.04 -4.30
N GLN A 434 -11.97 -69.95 -5.17
CA GLN A 434 -13.30 -70.01 -5.82
C GLN A 434 -13.48 -68.99 -6.95
N GLN A 435 -13.40 -69.35 -8.24
CA GLN A 435 -14.21 -70.39 -8.87
C GLN A 435 -13.41 -71.12 -9.97
N GLY A 436 -12.88 -72.28 -9.61
CA GLY A 436 -12.69 -73.37 -10.55
C GLY A 436 -13.86 -74.33 -10.41
N GLN A 437 -14.36 -74.80 -11.56
CA GLN A 437 -15.20 -75.98 -11.78
C GLN A 437 -16.72 -75.82 -11.58
N ALA A 438 -17.41 -75.56 -12.69
CA ALA A 438 -18.52 -76.40 -13.11
C ALA A 438 -18.16 -77.08 -14.45
N ALA A 439 -18.37 -78.39 -14.47
CA ALA A 439 -17.94 -79.42 -15.39
C ALA A 439 -18.83 -79.51 -16.67
N ILE A 440 -18.26 -79.76 -17.87
CA ILE A 440 -18.35 -81.01 -18.71
C ILE A 440 -19.72 -81.16 -19.48
N PRO A 441 -19.97 -81.94 -20.58
CA PRO A 441 -19.18 -82.82 -21.51
C PRO A 441 -19.40 -82.58 -23.07
N VAL A 442 -18.47 -82.90 -23.99
CA VAL A 442 -18.25 -84.12 -24.84
C VAL A 442 -18.87 -84.13 -26.26
N MET A 443 -17.98 -84.32 -27.27
CA MET A 443 -18.09 -84.97 -28.61
C MET A 443 -19.10 -84.42 -29.65
N ALA A 444 -18.85 -84.50 -30.97
CA ALA A 444 -18.11 -85.50 -31.74
C ALA A 444 -17.55 -84.94 -33.06
N ARG A 445 -16.50 -85.60 -33.53
CA ARG A 445 -16.11 -85.94 -34.92
C ARG A 445 -16.43 -85.00 -36.08
#